data_AF-A0A7Y6GLD7-F1
#
_entry.id   AF-A0A7Y6GLD7-F1
#
_cell.length_a   1.000
_cell.length_b   1.000
_cell.length_c   1.000
_cell.angle_alpha   90.00
_cell.angle_beta   90.00
_cell.angle_gamma   90.00
#
_symmetry.space_group_name_H-M   'P 1'
#
loop_
_entity.id
_entity.type
_entity.pdbx_description
1 polymer ?
#
loop_
_entity_poly.entity_id
_entity_poly.type
_entity_poly.pdbx_seq_one_letter_code
_entity_poly.pdbx_strand_id
1 'polypeptide(L)' 'DIAGITNEAGNVVGLMPHPEHATEPLIGTGRTDGLPFFTSILKKLVTS' A
#
# COMPACT_ATOMS: atom_id res chain seq x y z
N ASP A 1 5.36 15.76 -8.26
CA ASP A 1 6.06 15.23 -7.07
C ASP A 1 5.20 14.76 -5.91
N ILE A 2 3.87 14.85 -5.98
CA ILE A 2 3.01 14.21 -4.97
C ILE A 2 2.50 12.89 -5.55
N ALA A 3 2.94 11.77 -4.99
CA ALA A 3 2.53 10.41 -5.39
C ALA A 3 1.46 9.81 -4.46
N GLY A 4 1.12 10.49 -3.37
CA GLY A 4 0.11 10.05 -2.42
C GLY A 4 -0.37 11.17 -1.52
N ILE A 5 -1.62 11.05 -1.07
CA ILE A 5 -2.27 11.96 -0.11
C ILE A 5 -3.07 11.14 0.90
N THR A 6 -3.30 11.71 2.08
CA THR A 6 -4.20 11.16 3.10
C THR A 6 -5.22 12.21 3.52
N ASN A 7 -6.39 11.80 3.98
CA ASN A 7 -7.35 12.71 4.61
C ASN A 7 -6.88 13.16 6.00
N GLU A 8 -7.50 14.20 6.55
CA GLU A 8 -7.13 14.74 7.88
C GLU A 8 -7.25 13.71 9.00
N ALA A 9 -8.23 12.80 8.92
CA ALA A 9 -8.41 11.72 9.87
C ALA A 9 -7.38 10.58 9.74
N GLY A 10 -6.55 10.59 8.69
CA GLY A 10 -5.48 9.62 8.45
C GLY A 10 -5.95 8.20 8.11
N ASN A 11 -7.22 8.02 7.75
CA ASN A 11 -7.84 6.71 7.51
C ASN A 11 -8.24 6.45 6.05
N VAL A 12 -8.09 7.45 5.17
CA VAL A 12 -8.30 7.31 3.72
C VAL A 12 -7.06 7.81 3.00
N VAL A 13 -6.50 6.98 2.13
CA VAL A 13 -5.30 7.30 1.34
C VAL A 13 -5.60 7.19 -0.15
N GLY A 14 -5.12 8.16 -0.93
CA GLY A 14 -5.08 8.11 -2.38
C GLY A 14 -3.64 7.99 -2.85
N LEU A 15 -3.35 7.04 -3.75
CA LEU A 15 -2.02 6.79 -4.30
C LEU A 15 -2.06 6.84 -5.82
N MET A 16 -1.05 7.45 -6.42
CA MET A 16 -0.78 7.36 -7.86
C MET A 16 -0.04 6.07 -8.25
N PRO A 17 0.97 5.57 -7.51
CA PRO A 17 1.46 4.23 -7.77
C PRO A 17 0.38 3.22 -7.39
N HIS A 18 0.35 2.10 -8.11
CA HIS A 18 -0.54 0.97 -7.88
C HIS A 18 0.20 -0.14 -7.11
N PRO A 19 0.41 -0.03 -5.78
CA PRO A 19 1.14 -1.03 -5.01
C PRO A 19 0.48 -2.42 -5.08
N GLU A 20 -0.82 -2.49 -5.37
CA GLU A 20 -1.54 -3.74 -5.59
C GLU A 20 -0.95 -4.58 -6.73
N HIS A 21 -0.38 -3.96 -7.76
CA HIS A 21 0.23 -4.66 -8.90
C HIS A 21 1.61 -5.25 -8.58
N ALA A 22 2.20 -4.90 -7.43
CA ALA A 22 3.52 -5.33 -7.01
C ALA A 22 3.44 -6.17 -5.72
N THR A 23 2.41 -7.02 -5.60
CA THR A 23 2.19 -7.84 -4.41
C THR A 23 2.60 -9.30 -4.56
N GLU A 24 2.79 -9.78 -5.79
CA GLU A 24 3.01 -11.20 -6.05
C GLU A 24 3.96 -11.38 -7.25
N PRO A 25 4.93 -12.30 -7.19
CA PRO A 25 5.96 -12.43 -8.24
C PRO A 25 5.44 -12.83 -9.62
N LEU A 26 4.27 -13.46 -9.70
CA LEU A 26 3.73 -14.06 -10.92
C LEU A 26 2.64 -13.21 -11.62
N ILE A 27 2.31 -12.03 -11.09
CA ILE A 27 1.29 -11.13 -11.65
C ILE A 27 1.78 -9.67 -11.64
N GLY A 28 1.09 -8.79 -12.39
CA GLY A 28 1.35 -7.35 -12.40
C GLY A 28 2.77 -7.00 -12.85
N THR A 29 3.57 -6.38 -11.97
CA THR A 29 4.94 -5.94 -12.29
C THR A 29 6.00 -7.03 -12.10
N GLY A 30 5.63 -8.24 -11.66
CA GLY A 30 6.58 -9.32 -11.33
C GLY A 30 7.48 -9.02 -10.12
N ARG A 31 7.03 -8.10 -9.25
CA ARG A 31 7.74 -7.66 -8.04
C ARG A 31 6.80 -7.76 -6.83
N THR A 32 7.37 -7.69 -5.64
CA THR A 32 6.67 -7.81 -4.35
C THR A 32 6.84 -6.61 -3.43
N ASP A 33 7.34 -5.49 -3.96
CA ASP A 33 7.61 -4.25 -3.20
C ASP A 33 6.36 -3.48 -2.77
N GLY A 34 5.18 -3.86 -3.27
CA GLY A 34 3.88 -3.39 -2.80
C GLY A 34 3.37 -4.11 -1.53
N LEU A 35 3.88 -5.31 -1.21
CA LEU A 35 3.47 -6.06 -0.01
C LEU A 35 3.68 -5.30 1.31
N PRO A 36 4.82 -4.60 1.53
CA PRO A 36 5.04 -3.84 2.76
C PRO A 36 3.94 -2.81 3.05
N PHE A 37 3.33 -2.21 2.01
CA PHE A 37 2.22 -1.26 2.19
C PHE A 37 1.03 -1.90 2.90
N PHE A 38 0.48 -3.00 2.36
CA PHE A 38 -0.69 -3.67 2.93
C PHE A 38 -0.38 -4.38 4.26
N THR A 39 0.79 -5.00 4.39
CA THR A 39 1.18 -5.67 5.64
C THR A 39 1.36 -4.69 6.80
N SER A 40 1.76 -3.43 6.53
CA SER A 40 1.83 -2.39 7.56
C SER A 40 0.45 -2.06 8.15
N ILE A 41 -0.59 -2.03 7.32
CA ILE A 41 -1.98 -1.79 7.75
C ILE A 41 -2.45 -2.94 8.64
N LEU A 42 -2.26 -4.19 8.21
CA LEU A 42 -2.64 -5.37 8.99
C LEU A 42 -1.93 -5.40 10.34
N LYS A 43 -0.61 -5.16 10.36
CA LYS A 43 0.15 -5.07 11.62
C LYS A 43 -0.42 -4.01 12.56
N LYS A 44 -0.76 -2.83 12.03
CA LYS A 44 -1.35 -1.76 12.82
C LYS A 44 -2.71 -2.18 13.40
N LEU A 45 -3.56 -2.82 12.62
CA LEU A 45 -4.90 -3.25 13.05
C LEU A 45 -4.86 -4.40 14.08
N VAL A 46 -3.93 -5.34 13.94
CA VAL A 46 -3.83 -6.51 14.83
C VAL A 46 -3.09 -6.20 16.14
N THR A 47 -2.21 -5.18 16.14
CA THR A 47 -1.41 -4.80 17.31
C THR A 47 -2.00 -3.61 18.08
N SER A 48 -3.17 -3.10 17.69
CA SER A 48 -3.85 -2.00 18.39
C SER A 48 -4.87 -2.50 19.40
#